data_AF-A0A352ST14-F1
#
_entry.id   AF-A0A352ST14-F1
#
_cell.length_a   1.000
_cell.length_b   1.000
_cell.length_c   1.000
_cell.angle_alpha   90.00
_cell.angle_beta   90.00
_cell.angle_gamma   90.00
#
_symmetry.space_group_name_H-M   'P 1'
#
loop_
_entity.id
_entity.type
_entity.pdbx_description
1 polymer ?
#
loop_
_entity_poly.entity_id
_entity_poly.type
_entity_poly.pdbx_seq_one_letter_code
_entity_poly.pdbx_strand_id
1 'polypeptide(L)' 'SSPSVAIVGARNASINAVRLAQKLSKQLSEHGYVVVSGLARGIDAAAHNGALAGGTIAVIAGG' A
#
# COMPACT_ATOMS: atom_id res chain seq x y z
N SER A 1 -12.54 -1.43 15.59
CA SER A 1 -11.44 -0.82 14.81
C SER A 1 -10.89 -1.87 13.87
N SER A 2 -10.62 -1.54 12.61
CA SER A 2 -9.90 -2.46 11.71
C SER A 2 -8.40 -2.37 11.98
N PRO A 3 -7.66 -3.49 12.06
CA PRO A 3 -6.21 -3.44 12.19
C PRO A 3 -5.58 -2.80 10.95
N SER A 4 -4.48 -2.07 11.14
CA SER A 4 -3.77 -1.39 10.06
C SER A 4 -2.35 -1.91 9.91
N VAL A 5 -1.85 -1.95 8.67
CA VAL A 5 -0.46 -2.29 8.35
C VAL A 5 0.15 -1.22 7.46
N ALA A 6 1.36 -0.78 7.80
CA ALA A 6 2.13 0.13 6.96
C ALA A 6 2.90 -0.66 5.89
N ILE A 7 2.80 -0.23 4.63
CA ILE A 7 3.63 -0.74 3.53
C ILE A 7 4.40 0.44 2.95
N VAL A 8 5.72 0.35 2.98
CA VAL A 8 6.65 1.38 2.53
C VAL A 8 7.74 0.76 1.66
N GLY A 9 8.34 1.54 0.79
CA GLY A 9 9.52 1.10 0.05
C GLY A 9 10.06 2.11 -0.94
N ALA A 10 10.87 1.63 -1.89
CA ALA A 10 11.59 2.50 -2.80
C ALA A 10 10.66 3.26 -3.77
N ARG A 11 10.98 4.55 -3.99
CA ARG A 11 10.33 5.38 -5.03
C ARG A 11 10.67 4.92 -6.45
N ASN A 12 11.83 4.30 -6.62
CA ASN A 12 12.29 3.65 -7.85
C ASN A 12 12.44 2.15 -7.58
N ALA A 13 11.33 1.42 -7.66
CA ALA A 13 11.26 0.00 -7.36
C ALA A 13 11.27 -0.84 -8.66
N SER A 14 11.82 -2.04 -8.59
CA SER A 14 11.75 -3.00 -9.70
C SER A 14 10.30 -3.43 -9.95
N ILE A 15 10.01 -3.89 -11.18
CA ILE A 15 8.69 -4.41 -11.56
C ILE A 15 8.27 -5.55 -10.62
N ASN A 16 9.21 -6.41 -10.21
CA ASN A 16 8.94 -7.51 -9.30
C ASN A 16 8.53 -7.01 -7.90
N ALA A 17 9.22 -5.98 -7.38
CA ALA A 17 8.90 -5.40 -6.09
C ALA A 17 7.53 -4.69 -6.11
N VAL A 18 7.21 -3.98 -7.20
CA VAL A 18 5.89 -3.35 -7.42
C VAL A 18 4.78 -4.41 -7.42
N ARG A 19 4.95 -5.50 -8.19
CA ARG A 19 3.97 -6.60 -8.24
C ARG A 19 3.79 -7.26 -6.88
N LEU A 20 4.88 -7.47 -6.13
CA LEU A 20 4.84 -8.03 -4.79
C LEU A 20 4.06 -7.13 -3.83
N ALA A 21 4.37 -5.83 -3.80
CA ALA A 21 3.69 -4.86 -2.94
C ALA A 21 2.18 -4.80 -3.23
N GLN A 22 1.80 -4.78 -4.51
CA GLN A 22 0.39 -4.80 -4.91
C GLN A 22 -0.31 -6.09 -4.49
N LYS A 23 0.31 -7.26 -4.72
CA LYS A 23 -0.27 -8.56 -4.34
C LYS A 23 -0.43 -8.68 -2.81
N LEU A 24 0.60 -8.31 -2.06
CA LEU A 24 0.58 -8.35 -0.60
C LEU A 24 -0.50 -7.43 -0.04
N SER A 25 -0.60 -6.21 -0.56
CA SER A 25 -1.62 -5.23 -0.13
C SER A 25 -3.04 -5.71 -0.43
N LYS A 26 -3.25 -6.33 -1.59
CA LYS A 26 -4.52 -6.98 -1.92
C LYS A 26 -4.87 -8.05 -0.89
N GLN A 27 -3.95 -8.98 -0.63
CA GLN A 27 -4.18 -10.07 0.33
C GLN A 27 -4.47 -9.52 1.74
N LEU A 28 -3.72 -8.54 2.22
CA LEU A 28 -3.98 -7.90 3.51
C LEU A 28 -5.37 -7.26 3.56
N SER A 29 -5.75 -6.53 2.51
CA SER A 29 -7.06 -5.89 2.43
C SER A 29 -8.21 -6.89 2.42
N GLU A 30 -8.05 -8.03 1.74
CA GLU A 30 -9.02 -9.14 1.73
C GLU A 30 -9.18 -9.80 3.11
N HIS A 31 -8.17 -9.67 3.98
CA HIS A 31 -8.20 -10.19 5.36
C HIS A 31 -8.55 -9.11 6.39
N GLY A 32 -9.12 -7.97 5.95
CA GLY A 32 -9.64 -6.94 6.84
C GLY A 32 -8.60 -5.96 7.40
N TYR A 33 -7.38 -5.94 6.84
CA TYR A 33 -6.38 -4.93 7.18
C TYR A 33 -6.53 -3.67 6.33
N VAL A 34 -6.41 -2.51 6.96
CA VAL A 34 -6.27 -1.24 6.25
C VAL A 34 -4.80 -1.01 5.91
N VAL A 35 -4.48 -0.83 4.63
CA VAL A 35 -3.10 -0.53 4.20
C VAL A 35 -2.82 0.95 4.32
N VAL A 36 -1.76 1.31 5.03
CA VAL A 36 -1.30 2.70 5.22
C VAL A 36 0.01 2.92 4.45
N SER A 37 0.13 4.02 3.70
CA SER A 37 1.35 4.35 2.96
C SER A 37 1.48 5.85 2.66
N GLY A 38 2.60 6.27 2.06
CA GLY A 38 3.00 7.66 1.90
C GLY A 38 2.58 8.34 0.59
N LEU A 39 1.75 7.69 -0.23
CA LEU A 39 1.32 8.15 -1.55
C LEU A 39 2.46 8.50 -2.53
N ALA A 40 3.68 8.02 -2.28
CA ALA A 40 4.80 8.22 -3.18
C ALA A 40 4.68 7.33 -4.43
N ARG A 41 5.53 7.61 -5.44
CA ARG A 41 5.73 6.68 -6.56
C ARG A 41 6.33 5.36 -6.06
N GLY A 42 6.26 4.31 -6.88
CA GLY A 42 6.88 3.02 -6.58
C GLY A 42 6.02 2.19 -5.63
N ILE A 43 6.61 1.76 -4.51
CA ILE A 43 5.98 0.80 -3.58
C ILE A 43 4.69 1.36 -2.96
N ASP A 44 4.66 2.62 -2.55
CA ASP A 44 3.49 3.23 -1.90
C ASP A 44 2.26 3.24 -2.84
N ALA A 45 2.44 3.68 -4.09
CA ALA A 45 1.39 3.64 -5.11
C ALA A 45 0.90 2.20 -5.37
N ALA A 46 1.82 1.23 -5.46
CA ALA A 46 1.47 -0.17 -5.64
C ALA A 46 0.66 -0.71 -4.45
N ALA A 47 1.00 -0.29 -3.23
CA ALA A 47 0.32 -0.69 -2.01
C ALA A 47 -1.12 -0.15 -1.97
N HIS A 48 -1.30 1.13 -2.25
CA HIS A 48 -2.62 1.75 -2.36
C HIS A 48 -3.47 1.06 -3.42
N ASN A 49 -2.91 0.83 -4.61
CA ASN A 49 -3.62 0.16 -5.71
C ASN A 49 -4.05 -1.27 -5.34
N GLY A 50 -3.22 -2.01 -4.62
CA GLY A 50 -3.55 -3.36 -4.17
C GLY A 50 -4.69 -3.38 -3.15
N ALA A 51 -4.80 -2.35 -2.32
CA ALA A 51 -5.73 -2.30 -1.19
C ALA A 51 -7.04 -1.54 -1.47
N LEU A 52 -7.29 -1.04 -2.68
CA LEU A 52 -8.47 -0.22 -3.01
C LEU A 52 -9.81 -0.86 -2.60
N ALA A 53 -9.94 -2.18 -2.72
CA ALA A 53 -11.19 -2.87 -2.40
C ALA A 53 -11.46 -3.00 -0.89
N GLY A 54 -10.42 -3.15 -0.06
CA GLY A 54 -10.54 -3.31 1.40
C GLY A 54 -10.22 -2.06 2.21
N GLY A 55 -9.77 -0.99 1.56
CA GLY A 55 -9.50 0.31 2.17
C GLY A 55 -8.01 0.59 2.35
N THR A 56 -7.63 1.85 2.10
CA THR A 56 -6.25 2.32 2.27
C THR A 56 -6.23 3.76 2.76
N ILE A 57 -5.18 4.12 3.50
CA ILE A 57 -4.96 5.47 4.04
C ILE A 57 -3.63 6.00 3.50
N ALA A 58 -3.66 7.18 2.90
CA ALA A 58 -2.49 7.93 2.49
C ALA A 58 -2.06 8.90 3.60
N VAL A 59 -0.78 8.87 3.97
CA VAL A 59 -0.14 9.85 4.85
C VAL A 59 0.75 10.73 3.99
N ILE A 60 0.28 11.94 3.71
CA ILE A 60 1.01 12.92 2.89
C ILE A 60 1.78 13.89 3.79
N ALA A 61 2.97 14.28 3.35
CA ALA A 61 3.73 15.34 4.00
C ALA A 61 3.21 16.71 3.52
N GLY A 62 2.65 17.50 4.44
CA GLY A 62 2.14 18.84 4.16
C GLY A 62 0.62 18.91 3.96
N GLY A 63 0.12 20.14 3.80
CA GLY A 63 -1.28 20.50 3.56
C GLY A 63 -1.40 21.83 2.86
#